data_AF-A0A9P4MDY7-F1
#
_entry.id   AF-A0A9P4MDY7-F1
#
_cell.length_a   1.000
_cell.length_b   1.000
_cell.length_c   1.000
_cell.angle_alpha   90.00
_cell.angle_beta   90.00
_cell.angle_gamma   90.00
#
_symmetry.space_group_name_H-M   'P 1'
#
loop_
_entity.id
_entity.type
_entity.pdbx_description
1 polymer ?
#
loop_
_entity_poly.entity_id
_entity_poly.type
_entity_poly.pdbx_seq_one_letter_code
_entity_poly.pdbx_strand_id
1 'polypeptide(L)'
;MSAPSSPQPAPDDDDLPDERADMPLTMAASVVLDQLPRDAHAALEHAGELPLAKITVRLSPLPATPQLRQPRFKISSSQRFEAVVRFLRRKLQLKDHESVFCYVNSCFAPGLDEGVGNLWRCFKVGEELVVSYSVTQAFG
;
A
#
# COMPACT_ATOMS: atom_id res chain seq x y z
N MET A 1 39.96 -54.54 -27.59
CA MET A 1 40.35 -54.19 -26.20
C MET A 1 40.00 -52.72 -26.04
N SER A 2 39.19 -52.42 -25.04
CA SER A 2 38.14 -51.41 -25.06
C SER A 2 38.61 -49.96 -24.91
N ALA A 3 37.84 -49.07 -25.54
CA ALA A 3 37.96 -47.62 -25.56
C ALA A 3 37.27 -46.96 -24.32
N PRO A 4 37.53 -45.67 -24.05
CA PRO A 4 37.11 -44.96 -22.82
C PRO A 4 35.70 -44.34 -22.94
N SER A 5 35.02 -44.10 -21.81
CA SER A 5 33.73 -43.37 -21.80
C SER A 5 33.51 -42.60 -20.49
N SER A 6 33.60 -41.27 -20.63
CA SER A 6 32.89 -40.12 -20.06
C SER A 6 32.53 -39.97 -18.56
N PRO A 7 32.58 -38.74 -18.02
CA PRO A 7 32.20 -38.40 -16.64
C PRO A 7 30.68 -38.15 -16.48
N GLN A 8 30.12 -38.53 -15.33
CA GLN A 8 28.74 -38.26 -14.92
C GLN A 8 28.51 -36.77 -14.62
N PRO A 9 27.40 -36.15 -15.09
CA PRO A 9 26.94 -34.86 -14.59
C PRO A 9 26.06 -35.06 -13.34
N ALA A 10 26.30 -34.23 -12.31
CA ALA A 10 25.42 -34.08 -11.16
C ALA A 10 24.12 -33.37 -11.58
N PRO A 11 22.98 -33.63 -10.92
CA PRO A 11 21.76 -32.88 -11.16
C PRO A 11 21.90 -31.48 -10.52
N ASP A 12 21.65 -30.45 -11.33
CA ASP A 12 21.49 -29.07 -10.88
C ASP A 12 20.14 -28.95 -10.13
N ASP A 13 20.18 -28.79 -8.80
CA ASP A 13 19.04 -28.38 -7.97
C ASP A 13 19.16 -26.87 -7.70
N ASP A 14 18.80 -26.05 -8.70
CA ASP A 14 18.61 -24.60 -8.55
C ASP A 14 17.39 -24.18 -9.40
N ASP A 15 16.20 -24.54 -8.93
CA ASP A 15 14.94 -23.98 -9.40
C ASP A 15 14.09 -23.63 -8.16
N LEU A 16 14.33 -22.43 -7.61
CA LEU A 16 13.38 -21.79 -6.69
C LEU A 16 12.14 -21.42 -7.51
N PRO A 17 10.94 -21.95 -7.22
CA PRO A 17 9.74 -21.47 -7.87
C PRO A 17 9.44 -20.05 -7.36
N ASP A 18 9.41 -19.13 -8.32
CA ASP A 18 8.96 -17.74 -8.21
C ASP A 18 7.56 -17.72 -7.55
N GLU A 19 7.48 -17.28 -6.29
CA GLU A 19 6.25 -17.24 -5.47
C GLU A 19 5.35 -16.06 -5.91
N ARG A 20 4.97 -16.05 -7.20
CA ARG A 20 3.80 -15.30 -7.66
C ARG A 20 2.60 -16.16 -7.35
N ALA A 21 1.72 -15.65 -6.50
CA ALA A 21 0.43 -16.23 -6.16
C ALA A 21 -0.50 -16.30 -7.39
N ASP A 22 -0.15 -17.09 -8.40
CA ASP A 22 -1.12 -17.68 -9.32
C ASP A 22 -1.72 -18.87 -8.60
N MET A 23 -2.52 -18.58 -7.58
CA MET A 23 -3.43 -19.57 -7.02
C MET A 23 -4.32 -20.00 -8.19
N PRO A 24 -4.24 -21.24 -8.69
CA PRO A 24 -5.10 -21.65 -9.78
C PRO A 24 -6.51 -21.54 -9.23
N LEU A 25 -7.29 -20.58 -9.74
CA LEU A 25 -8.73 -20.49 -9.55
C LEU A 25 -9.33 -21.70 -10.28
N THR A 26 -9.10 -22.86 -9.70
CA THR A 26 -9.67 -24.11 -10.17
C THR A 26 -11.17 -23.94 -10.04
N MET A 27 -11.93 -24.39 -11.03
CA MET A 27 -13.39 -24.35 -10.99
C MET A 27 -13.95 -25.04 -9.74
N ALA A 28 -13.18 -25.95 -9.13
CA ALA A 28 -13.46 -26.56 -7.84
C ALA A 28 -13.49 -25.53 -6.68
N ALA A 29 -12.60 -24.54 -6.67
CA ALA A 29 -12.63 -23.46 -5.68
C ALA A 29 -13.92 -22.63 -5.79
N SER A 30 -14.46 -22.46 -7.00
CA SER A 30 -15.74 -21.75 -7.21
C SER A 30 -16.93 -22.45 -6.53
N VAL A 31 -16.95 -23.80 -6.52
CA VAL A 31 -18.03 -24.57 -5.87
C VAL A 31 -17.96 -24.47 -4.34
N VAL A 32 -16.74 -24.38 -3.80
CA VAL A 32 -16.54 -24.17 -2.35
C VAL A 32 -17.01 -22.79 -1.92
N LEU A 33 -16.78 -21.75 -2.75
CA LEU A 33 -17.29 -20.39 -2.48
C LEU A 33 -18.83 -20.35 -2.43
N ASP A 34 -19.51 -21.10 -3.30
CA ASP A 34 -20.98 -21.19 -3.33
C ASP A 34 -21.57 -21.94 -2.11
N GLN A 35 -20.75 -22.75 -1.43
CA GLN A 35 -21.14 -23.58 -0.30
C GLN A 35 -20.74 -23.01 1.06
N LEU A 36 -20.16 -21.80 1.11
CA LEU A 36 -19.84 -21.16 2.39
C LEU A 36 -21.12 -20.76 3.15
N PRO A 37 -21.11 -20.83 4.49
CA PRO A 37 -22.21 -20.33 5.31
C PRO A 37 -22.57 -18.89 4.95
N ARG A 38 -23.87 -18.55 4.96
CA ARG A 38 -24.40 -17.22 4.57
C ARG A 38 -23.70 -16.05 5.26
N ASP A 39 -23.25 -16.23 6.50
CA ASP A 39 -22.54 -15.21 7.25
C ASP A 39 -21.17 -14.88 6.65
N ALA A 40 -20.46 -15.88 6.11
CA ALA A 40 -19.17 -15.66 5.47
C ALA A 40 -19.32 -15.04 4.07
N HIS A 41 -20.38 -15.38 3.35
CA HIS A 41 -20.75 -14.71 2.09
C HIS A 41 -21.09 -13.23 2.31
N ALA A 42 -21.93 -12.93 3.31
CA ALA A 42 -22.30 -11.57 3.66
C ALA A 42 -21.10 -10.75 4.17
N ALA A 43 -20.20 -11.36 4.96
CA ALA A 43 -18.99 -10.69 5.41
C ALA A 43 -18.03 -10.36 4.26
N LEU A 44 -17.92 -11.23 3.25
CA LEU A 44 -17.10 -11.00 2.05
C LEU A 44 -17.68 -9.93 1.12
N GLU A 45 -19.01 -9.88 0.94
CA GLU A 45 -19.67 -8.84 0.14
C GLU A 45 -19.31 -7.43 0.63
N HIS A 46 -19.23 -7.24 1.95
CA HIS A 46 -18.90 -5.95 2.56
C HIS A 46 -17.39 -5.74 2.77
N ALA A 47 -16.56 -6.76 2.61
CA ALA A 47 -15.12 -6.67 2.85
C ALA A 47 -14.42 -5.72 1.84
N GLY A 48 -14.95 -5.63 0.61
CA GLY A 48 -14.45 -4.73 -0.43
C GLY A 48 -14.98 -3.30 -0.33
N GLU A 49 -16.08 -3.07 0.38
CA GLU A 49 -16.70 -1.75 0.46
C GLU A 49 -15.97 -0.88 1.49
N LEU A 50 -15.37 0.22 1.01
CA LEU A 50 -14.92 1.30 1.88
C LEU A 50 -16.17 2.08 2.33
N PRO A 51 -16.56 2.02 3.62
CA PRO A 51 -17.85 2.54 4.08
C PRO A 51 -17.97 4.07 3.96
N LEU A 52 -16.86 4.78 3.78
CA LEU A 52 -16.84 6.23 3.57
C LEU A 52 -16.40 6.57 2.15
N ALA A 53 -17.24 7.33 1.43
CA ALA A 53 -16.89 7.93 0.14
C ALA A 53 -15.78 8.98 0.27
N LYS A 54 -15.68 9.68 1.42
CA LYS A 54 -14.67 10.70 1.68
C LYS A 54 -14.11 10.54 3.08
N ILE A 55 -12.80 10.67 3.21
CA ILE A 55 -12.07 10.57 4.46
C ILE A 55 -11.40 11.91 4.79
N THR A 56 -11.16 12.16 6.07
CA THR A 56 -10.45 13.35 6.53
C THR A 56 -8.97 13.02 6.72
N VAL A 57 -8.10 13.82 6.11
CA VAL A 57 -6.64 13.71 6.25
C VAL A 57 -6.13 14.95 6.99
N ARG A 58 -5.31 14.72 8.02
CA ARG A 58 -4.60 15.76 8.78
C ARG A 58 -3.11 15.71 8.48
N LEU A 59 -2.61 16.77 7.88
CA LEU A 59 -1.20 17.01 7.59
C LEU A 59 -0.51 17.61 8.82
N SER A 60 0.48 16.92 9.36
CA SER A 60 1.31 17.40 10.47
C SER A 60 2.71 17.72 9.95
N PRO A 61 3.26 18.93 10.14
CA PRO A 61 4.65 19.18 9.82
C PRO A 61 5.56 18.40 10.78
N LEU A 62 6.67 17.88 10.27
CA LEU A 62 7.80 17.44 11.09
C LEU A 62 8.63 18.64 11.59
N PRO A 63 9.46 18.46 12.63
CA PRO A 63 10.37 19.50 13.09
C PRO A 63 11.22 20.02 11.91
N ALA A 64 11.42 21.33 11.84
CA ALA A 64 12.14 22.03 10.76
C ALA A 64 11.42 22.13 9.38
N THR A 65 10.12 21.84 9.29
CA THR A 65 9.33 22.04 8.05
C THR A 65 8.27 23.14 8.20
N PRO A 66 8.03 23.99 7.18
CA PRO A 66 7.01 25.04 7.24
C PRO A 66 5.59 24.46 7.38
N GLN A 67 4.80 25.04 8.29
CA GLN A 67 3.44 24.60 8.57
C GLN A 67 2.42 25.12 7.54
N LEU A 68 1.57 24.22 7.07
CA LEU A 68 0.44 24.56 6.19
C LEU A 68 -0.66 25.34 6.93
N ARG A 69 -1.21 26.36 6.26
CA ARG A 69 -2.31 27.20 6.77
C ARG A 69 -3.61 26.41 7.03
N GLN A 70 -3.86 25.37 6.24
CA GLN A 70 -5.00 24.47 6.40
C GLN A 70 -4.47 23.03 6.43
N PRO A 71 -4.21 22.47 7.63
CA PRO A 71 -3.63 21.13 7.75
C PRO A 71 -4.66 20.02 7.52
N ARG A 72 -5.96 20.33 7.46
CA ARG A 72 -7.03 19.33 7.34
C ARG A 72 -7.77 19.49 6.03
N PHE A 73 -7.97 18.39 5.31
CA PHE A 73 -8.75 18.36 4.09
C PHE A 73 -9.45 17.01 3.92
N LYS A 74 -10.47 16.98 3.06
CA LYS A 74 -11.20 15.75 2.72
C LYS A 74 -10.78 15.25 1.36
N ILE A 75 -10.59 13.94 1.22
CA ILE A 75 -10.24 13.28 -0.03
C ILE A 75 -11.15 12.08 -0.25
N SER A 76 -11.42 11.74 -1.52
CA SER A 76 -12.14 10.50 -1.86
C SER A 76 -11.34 9.29 -1.39
N SER A 77 -12.02 8.31 -0.80
CA SER A 77 -11.38 7.07 -0.34
C SER A 77 -10.83 6.21 -1.47
N SER A 78 -11.36 6.38 -2.69
CA SER A 78 -10.90 5.73 -3.93
C SER A 78 -9.56 6.25 -4.47
N GLN A 79 -9.07 7.39 -3.96
CA GLN A 79 -7.82 7.97 -4.44
C GLN A 79 -6.60 7.20 -3.89
N ARG A 80 -5.50 7.25 -4.65
CA ARG A 80 -4.18 6.78 -4.22
C ARG A 80 -3.43 7.83 -3.42
N PHE A 81 -2.45 7.39 -2.63
CA PHE A 81 -1.63 8.24 -1.78
C PHE A 81 -0.80 9.27 -2.58
N GLU A 82 -0.45 8.96 -3.83
CA GLU A 82 0.18 9.92 -4.75
C GLU A 82 -0.59 11.26 -4.85
N ALA A 83 -1.92 11.22 -4.79
CA ALA A 83 -2.74 12.43 -4.85
C ALA A 83 -2.51 13.35 -3.64
N VAL A 84 -2.26 12.77 -2.46
CA VAL A 84 -1.92 13.50 -1.22
C VAL A 84 -0.54 14.13 -1.35
N VAL A 85 0.45 13.40 -1.88
CA VAL A 85 1.80 13.91 -2.13
C VAL A 85 1.78 15.07 -3.14
N ARG A 86 1.06 14.91 -4.26
CA ARG A 86 0.88 15.98 -5.26
C ARG A 86 0.17 17.20 -4.70
N PHE A 87 -0.78 17.01 -3.77
CA PHE A 87 -1.43 18.11 -3.06
C PHE A 87 -0.44 18.86 -2.15
N LEU A 88 0.37 18.12 -1.38
CA LEU A 88 1.43 18.68 -0.52
C LEU A 88 2.44 19.51 -1.32
N ARG A 89 2.97 18.97 -2.42
CA ARG A 89 3.93 19.69 -3.28
C ARG A 89 3.37 21.02 -3.79
N ARG A 90 2.11 21.02 -4.24
CA ARG A 90 1.43 22.25 -4.71
C ARG A 90 1.21 23.26 -3.58
N LYS A 91 0.89 22.80 -2.37
CA LYS A 91 0.62 23.68 -1.23
C LYS A 91 1.89 24.28 -0.63
N LEU A 92 2.99 23.53 -0.64
CA LEU A 92 4.30 23.97 -0.19
C LEU A 92 5.08 24.72 -1.29
N GLN A 93 4.56 24.76 -2.52
CA GLN A 93 5.22 25.37 -3.69
C GLN A 93 6.61 24.76 -3.95
N LEU A 94 6.75 23.46 -3.71
CA LEU A 94 8.01 22.75 -3.90
C LEU A 94 8.33 22.66 -5.39
N LYS A 95 9.62 22.81 -5.72
CA LYS A 95 10.13 22.65 -7.08
C LYS A 95 10.22 21.17 -7.47
N ASP A 96 10.42 20.89 -8.76
CA ASP A 96 10.47 19.51 -9.26
C ASP A 96 11.63 18.69 -8.67
N HIS A 97 12.74 19.35 -8.35
CA HIS A 97 13.93 18.75 -7.74
C HIS A 97 13.84 18.61 -6.21
N GLU A 98 12.83 19.20 -5.57
CA GLU A 98 12.67 19.11 -4.12
C GLU A 98 11.85 17.86 -3.77
N SER A 99 12.45 17.02 -2.93
CA SER A 99 11.80 15.82 -2.40
C SER A 99 10.87 16.18 -1.24
N VAL A 100 9.78 15.43 -1.12
CA VAL A 100 8.90 15.48 0.06
C VAL A 100 8.71 14.07 0.59
N PHE A 101 8.97 13.91 1.88
CA PHE A 101 8.82 12.65 2.60
C PHE A 101 7.53 12.70 3.40
N CYS A 102 6.69 11.69 3.24
CA CYS A 102 5.42 11.57 3.93
C CYS A 102 5.42 10.31 4.77
N TYR A 103 4.96 10.42 6.00
CA TYR A 103 4.89 9.32 6.97
C TYR A 103 3.49 9.26 7.57
N VAL A 104 2.88 8.08 7.60
CA VAL A 104 1.61 7.87 8.29
C VAL A 104 1.89 7.72 9.78
N ASN A 105 1.21 8.53 10.61
CA ASN A 105 1.37 8.57 12.07
C ASN A 105 2.82 8.75 12.56
N SER A 106 3.71 9.31 11.73
CA SER A 106 5.16 9.38 12.00
C SER A 106 5.84 8.01 12.23
N CYS A 107 5.27 6.93 11.68
CA CYS A 107 5.78 5.57 11.88
C CYS A 107 6.41 4.97 10.62
N PHE A 108 5.76 5.11 9.47
CA PHE A 108 6.20 4.50 8.21
C PHE A 108 5.82 5.36 7.02
N ALA A 109 6.54 5.20 5.90
CA ALA A 109 6.23 5.86 4.64
C ALA A 109 5.40 4.92 3.73
N PRO A 110 4.13 5.26 3.42
CA PRO A 110 3.30 4.43 2.55
C PRO A 110 3.75 4.52 1.09
N GLY A 111 3.46 3.48 0.31
CA GLY A 111 3.63 3.49 -1.15
C GLY A 111 2.75 4.55 -1.83
N LEU A 112 3.19 5.09 -2.97
CA LEU A 112 2.42 6.10 -3.73
C LEU A 112 1.15 5.51 -4.36
N ASP A 113 1.18 4.21 -4.62
CA ASP A 113 0.12 3.39 -5.19
C ASP A 113 -0.92 2.93 -4.16
N GLU A 114 -0.62 3.04 -2.86
CA GLU A 114 -1.54 2.65 -1.79
C GLU A 114 -2.82 3.49 -1.80
N GLY A 115 -3.96 2.82 -1.57
CA GLY A 115 -5.26 3.48 -1.46
C GLY A 115 -5.40 4.24 -0.15
N VAL A 116 -5.78 5.53 -0.21
CA VAL A 116 -5.92 6.36 1.00
C VAL A 116 -7.09 5.85 1.87
N GLY A 117 -8.12 5.25 1.28
CA GLY A 117 -9.20 4.60 2.01
C GLY A 117 -8.73 3.45 2.91
N ASN A 118 -7.81 2.60 2.42
CA ASN A 118 -7.23 1.51 3.20
C ASN A 118 -6.36 2.06 4.34
N LEU A 119 -5.51 3.04 4.02
CA LEU A 119 -4.68 3.72 5.02
C LEU A 119 -5.51 4.34 6.14
N TRP A 120 -6.63 5.00 5.81
CA TRP A 120 -7.53 5.55 6.81
C TRP A 120 -8.22 4.45 7.63
N ARG A 121 -8.65 3.35 7.01
CA ARG A 121 -9.28 2.23 7.72
C ARG A 121 -8.32 1.60 8.75
N CYS A 122 -7.06 1.39 8.36
CA CYS A 122 -6.07 0.69 9.18
C CYS A 122 -5.33 1.59 10.19
N PHE A 123 -5.09 2.86 9.84
CA PHE A 123 -4.18 3.74 10.59
C PHE A 123 -4.79 5.09 11.00
N LYS A 124 -6.12 5.26 10.96
CA LYS A 124 -6.73 6.49 11.48
C LYS A 124 -6.49 6.68 12.98
N VAL A 125 -6.36 7.93 13.37
CA VAL A 125 -6.36 8.37 14.77
C VAL A 125 -7.66 9.13 15.00
N GLY A 126 -8.58 8.53 15.74
CA GLY A 126 -9.96 9.02 15.85
C GLY A 126 -10.72 8.88 14.53
N GLU A 127 -10.99 10.01 13.87
CA GLU A 127 -11.69 10.07 12.57
C GLU A 127 -10.81 10.63 11.43
N GLU A 128 -9.52 10.85 11.69
CA GLU A 128 -8.60 11.47 10.74
C GLU A 128 -7.39 10.56 10.46
N LEU A 129 -6.94 10.52 9.21
CA LEU A 129 -5.65 9.92 8.86
C LEU A 129 -4.55 10.98 9.05
N VAL A 130 -3.60 10.72 9.96
CA VAL A 130 -2.51 11.67 10.22
C VAL A 130 -1.33 11.37 9.31
N VAL A 131 -0.95 12.34 8.50
CA VAL A 131 0.20 12.27 7.59
C VAL A 131 1.21 13.33 8.00
N SER A 132 2.32 12.88 8.53
CA SER A 132 3.48 13.70 8.87
C SER A 132 4.32 13.95 7.62
N TYR A 133 4.69 15.20 7.33
CA TYR A 133 5.47 15.54 6.14
C TYR A 133 6.75 16.32 6.48
N SER A 134 7.80 16.08 5.70
CA SER A 134 9.10 16.75 5.81
C SER A 134 9.75 16.94 4.44
N VAL A 135 10.53 18.00 4.27
CA VAL A 135 11.36 18.22 3.06
C VAL A 135 12.67 17.44 3.16
N THR A 136 13.19 17.25 4.37
CA THR A 136 14.36 16.41 4.65
C THR A 136 13.93 15.03 5.13
N GLN A 137 14.70 14.00 4.80
CA GLN A 137 14.46 12.67 5.34
C GLN A 137 14.60 12.70 6.87
N ALA A 138 13.55 12.27 7.57
CA ALA A 138 13.48 12.33 9.04
C ALA A 138 13.64 10.96 9.69
N PHE A 139 13.28 9.88 8.98
CA PHE A 139 13.41 8.50 9.41
C PHE A 139 14.10 7.70 8.29
N GLY A 140 15.05 6.86 8.66
CA GLY A 140 15.90 6.07 7.78
C GLY A 140 15.50 4.61 7.77
#